data_AF-A0A164P0L1-F1
#
_entry.id   AF-A0A164P0L1-F1
#
_cell.length_a   1.000
_cell.length_b   1.000
_cell.length_c   1.000
_cell.angle_alpha   90.00
_cell.angle_beta   90.00
_cell.angle_gamma   90.00
#
_symmetry.space_group_name_H-M   'P 1'
#
loop_
_entity.id
_entity.type
_entity.pdbx_description
1 polymer ?
#
loop_
_entity_poly.entity_id
_entity_poly.type
_entity_poly.pdbx_seq_one_letter_code
_entity_poly.pdbx_strand_id
1 'polypeptide(L)'
;MDVGDSTIQKMGFDPMTRKRGDMTAETYTFLGCDFEHKNNDGRTDWMLTLMATNITMSEVRSKYKDTVANTSIAGHDAVTYTLSTEATGDTCFLAMDSPVGVLDLQLDRNPVRASGEPCDRIREIAQTLQEDLPKK
;
A
#
# COMPACT_ATOMS: atom_id res chain seq x y z
N MET A 1 10.64 -7.52 -2.83
CA MET A 1 10.30 -6.48 -3.82
C MET A 1 11.40 -5.44 -3.76
N ASP A 2 11.98 -5.04 -4.89
CA ASP A 2 13.04 -4.03 -4.93
C ASP A 2 12.45 -2.72 -5.49
N VAL A 3 11.86 -1.91 -4.60
CA VAL A 3 11.43 -0.54 -4.93
C VAL A 3 12.54 0.40 -4.49
N GLY A 4 13.13 1.09 -5.48
CA GLY A 4 14.27 1.97 -5.26
C GLY A 4 13.96 3.14 -4.35
N ASP A 5 14.99 3.61 -3.63
CA ASP A 5 14.88 4.71 -2.67
C ASP A 5 14.32 6.00 -3.29
N SER A 6 14.63 6.26 -4.56
CA SER A 6 14.09 7.40 -5.31
C SER A 6 12.57 7.34 -5.47
N THR A 7 12.00 6.16 -5.73
CA THR A 7 10.54 5.96 -5.81
C THR A 7 9.90 6.15 -4.45
N ILE A 8 10.51 5.64 -3.37
CA ILE A 8 10.04 5.85 -1.99
C ILE A 8 9.98 7.36 -1.65
N GLN A 9 11.02 8.11 -2.03
CA GLN A 9 11.07 9.56 -1.84
C GLN A 9 9.99 10.29 -2.64
N LYS A 10 9.75 9.90 -3.92
CA LYS A 10 8.67 10.49 -4.74
C LYS A 10 7.29 10.28 -4.13
N MET A 11 7.05 9.13 -3.49
CA MET A 11 5.80 8.84 -2.76
C MET A 11 5.70 9.62 -1.43
N GLY A 12 6.74 10.36 -1.06
CA GLY A 12 6.78 11.17 0.15
C GLY A 12 7.10 10.36 1.40
N PHE A 13 7.92 9.32 1.31
CA PHE A 13 8.37 8.53 2.47
C PHE A 13 9.91 8.56 2.58
N ASP A 14 10.42 8.29 3.79
CA ASP A 14 11.86 8.24 4.03
C ASP A 14 12.42 6.83 3.77
N PRO A 15 13.22 6.60 2.71
CA PRO A 15 13.81 5.28 2.42
C PRO A 15 14.76 4.79 3.52
N MET A 16 15.32 5.68 4.34
CA MET A 16 16.19 5.31 5.46
C MET A 16 15.42 4.65 6.62
N THR A 17 14.09 4.80 6.64
CA THR A 17 13.21 4.15 7.62
C THR A 17 12.76 2.77 7.17
N ARG A 18 13.19 2.30 5.98
CA ARG A 18 12.84 0.99 5.42
C ARG A 18 13.05 -0.09 6.47
N LYS A 19 11.95 -0.72 6.87
CA LYS A 19 11.97 -1.86 7.77
C LYS A 19 11.35 -3.06 7.06
N ARG A 20 12.08 -4.18 7.03
CA ARG A 20 11.53 -5.42 6.51
C ARG A 20 10.43 -5.92 7.45
N GLY A 21 9.24 -6.09 6.89
CA GLY A 21 8.01 -6.47 7.60
C GLY A 21 7.41 -7.73 6.98
N ASP A 22 8.22 -8.77 6.80
CA ASP A 22 7.73 -10.01 6.20
C ASP A 22 6.63 -10.62 7.08
N MET A 23 5.48 -10.92 6.49
CA MET A 23 4.39 -11.64 7.15
C MET A 23 4.22 -13.01 6.52
N THR A 24 4.27 -14.05 7.33
CA THR A 24 3.92 -15.42 6.93
C THR A 24 2.53 -15.75 7.46
N ALA A 25 1.57 -16.00 6.58
CA ALA A 25 0.24 -16.48 6.94
C ALA A 25 -0.04 -17.79 6.19
N GLU A 26 0.08 -18.92 6.90
CA GLU A 26 -0.15 -20.30 6.46
C GLU A 26 0.38 -20.68 5.06
N THR A 27 -0.31 -20.31 3.98
CA THR A 27 0.07 -20.60 2.58
C THR A 27 0.63 -19.40 1.81
N TYR A 28 0.66 -18.21 2.40
CA TYR A 28 1.05 -16.97 1.74
C TYR A 28 2.24 -16.32 2.45
N THR A 29 3.27 -15.98 1.66
CA THR A 29 4.41 -15.19 2.11
C THR A 29 4.22 -13.78 1.58
N PHE A 30 4.02 -12.82 2.49
CA PHE A 30 4.02 -11.40 2.16
C PHE A 30 5.43 -10.89 2.42
N LEU A 31 6.16 -10.60 1.35
CA LEU A 31 7.46 -9.95 1.45
C LEU A 31 7.22 -8.45 1.44
N GLY A 32 7.37 -7.84 2.60
CA GLY A 32 6.92 -6.48 2.88
C GLY A 32 8.02 -5.55 3.33
N CYS A 33 7.87 -4.26 3.00
CA CYS A 33 8.66 -3.20 3.60
C CYS A 33 7.75 -2.09 4.12
N ASP A 34 8.05 -1.63 5.33
CA ASP A 34 7.42 -0.47 5.95
C ASP A 34 8.30 0.75 5.77
N PHE A 35 7.67 1.91 5.56
CA PHE A 35 8.31 3.21 5.45
C PHE A 35 7.53 4.24 6.24
N GLU A 36 8.25 5.15 6.89
CA GLU A 36 7.68 6.24 7.65
C GLU A 36 7.75 7.55 6.86
N HIS A 37 6.70 8.35 6.95
CA HIS A 37 6.76 9.79 6.69
C HIS A 37 6.79 10.50 8.05
N LYS A 38 7.66 11.49 8.18
CA LYS A 38 7.79 12.30 9.38
C LYS A 38 7.29 13.70 9.09
N ASN A 39 6.46 14.23 9.99
CA ASN A 39 6.04 15.61 9.96
C ASN A 39 7.20 16.57 10.29
N ASN A 40 6.94 17.88 10.25
CA ASN A 40 7.94 18.91 10.52
C ASN A 40 8.56 18.83 11.93
N ASP A 41 7.89 18.19 12.89
CA ASP A 41 8.40 17.96 14.25
C ASP A 41 9.28 16.69 14.35
N GLY A 42 9.59 16.05 13.21
CA GLY A 42 10.36 14.81 13.13
C GLY A 42 9.60 13.58 13.63
N ARG A 43 8.27 13.66 13.73
CA ARG A 43 7.42 12.60 14.25
C ARG A 43 6.67 11.89 13.13
N THR A 44 6.56 10.57 13.22
CA THR A 44 5.79 9.77 12.26
C THR A 44 4.31 10.13 12.32
N ASP A 45 3.76 10.48 11.16
CA ASP A 45 2.36 10.85 10.95
C ASP A 45 1.68 10.00 9.86
N TRP A 46 2.47 9.37 8.98
CA TRP A 46 2.03 8.33 8.06
C TRP A 46 3.00 7.15 8.03
N MET A 47 2.44 5.95 7.83
CA MET A 47 3.20 4.72 7.64
C MET A 47 2.68 4.00 6.40
N LEU A 48 3.59 3.67 5.48
CA LEU A 48 3.30 2.93 4.25
C LEU A 48 3.91 1.53 4.36
N THR A 49 3.08 0.52 4.20
CA THR A 49 3.50 -0.87 4.04
C THR A 49 3.30 -1.27 2.59
N LEU A 50 4.35 -1.76 1.94
CA LEU A 50 4.32 -2.29 0.59
C LEU A 50 4.60 -3.79 0.63
N MET A 51 3.69 -4.60 0.09
CA MET A 51 3.80 -6.05 0.03
C MET A 51 3.69 -6.54 -1.42
N ALA A 52 4.57 -7.47 -1.80
CA ALA A 52 4.39 -8.26 -3.01
C ALA A 52 3.75 -9.60 -2.67
N THR A 53 2.74 -9.99 -3.43
CA THR A 53 1.96 -11.20 -3.19
C THR A 53 1.88 -12.05 -4.45
N ASN A 54 1.73 -13.36 -4.28
CA ASN A 54 1.55 -14.32 -5.37
C ASN A 54 0.06 -14.65 -5.63
N ILE A 55 -0.87 -13.97 -4.94
CA ILE A 55 -2.31 -14.12 -5.19
C ILE A 55 -2.73 -13.29 -6.40
N THR A 56 -3.83 -13.71 -7.02
CA THR A 56 -4.46 -13.01 -8.15
C THR A 56 -5.42 -11.93 -7.66
N MET A 57 -5.72 -10.96 -8.52
CA MET A 57 -6.74 -9.94 -8.24
C MET A 57 -8.14 -10.55 -7.99
N SER A 58 -8.46 -11.71 -8.58
CA SER A 58 -9.71 -12.42 -8.29
C SER A 58 -9.73 -13.03 -6.88
N GLU A 59 -8.59 -13.55 -6.41
CA GLU A 59 -8.46 -14.06 -5.04
C GLU A 59 -8.57 -12.93 -4.02
N VAL A 60 -7.96 -11.76 -4.27
CA VAL A 60 -8.14 -10.56 -3.42
C VAL A 60 -9.63 -10.20 -3.30
N ARG A 61 -10.34 -10.11 -4.43
CA ARG A 61 -11.78 -9.82 -4.43
C ARG A 61 -12.60 -10.86 -3.70
N SER A 62 -12.27 -12.13 -3.85
CA SER A 62 -12.96 -13.20 -3.14
C SER A 62 -12.73 -13.13 -1.63
N LYS A 63 -11.50 -12.80 -1.21
CA LYS A 63 -11.11 -12.70 0.20
C LYS A 63 -11.81 -11.53 0.90
N TYR A 64 -11.92 -10.39 0.23
CA TYR A 64 -12.50 -9.15 0.77
C TYR A 64 -13.86 -8.81 0.16
N LYS A 65 -14.61 -9.82 -0.31
CA LYS A 65 -15.85 -9.64 -1.09
C LYS A 65 -16.89 -8.69 -0.45
N ASP A 66 -16.88 -8.57 0.87
CA ASP A 66 -17.86 -7.77 1.62
C ASP A 66 -17.43 -6.30 1.78
N THR A 67 -16.16 -5.97 1.53
CA THR A 67 -15.58 -4.63 1.74
C THR A 67 -14.83 -4.08 0.52
N VAL A 68 -14.66 -4.90 -0.52
CA VAL A 68 -13.90 -4.56 -1.70
C VAL A 68 -14.65 -3.56 -2.60
N ALA A 69 -13.93 -2.55 -3.08
CA ALA A 69 -14.39 -1.61 -4.09
C ALA A 69 -13.42 -1.63 -5.28
N ASN A 70 -13.94 -1.90 -6.48
CA ASN A 70 -13.14 -1.90 -7.69
C ASN A 70 -12.70 -0.49 -8.08
N THR A 71 -11.48 -0.38 -8.59
CA THR A 71 -10.90 0.86 -9.09
C THR A 71 -9.84 0.55 -10.16
N SER A 72 -9.08 1.56 -10.58
CA SER A 72 -7.96 1.39 -11.49
C SER A 72 -6.85 2.37 -11.13
N ILE A 73 -5.59 1.92 -11.20
CA ILE A 73 -4.41 2.75 -10.97
C ILE A 73 -3.57 2.77 -12.24
N ALA A 74 -3.37 3.95 -12.82
CA ALA A 74 -2.64 4.12 -14.09
C ALA A 74 -3.09 3.16 -15.22
N GLY A 75 -4.40 2.83 -15.27
CA GLY A 75 -4.97 1.89 -16.23
C GLY A 75 -4.84 0.40 -15.88
N HIS A 76 -4.27 0.06 -14.73
CA HIS A 76 -4.18 -1.31 -14.21
C HIS A 76 -5.33 -1.63 -13.27
N ASP A 77 -5.70 -2.92 -13.25
CA ASP A 77 -6.74 -3.44 -12.37
C ASP A 77 -6.36 -3.26 -10.90
N ALA A 78 -7.26 -2.67 -10.11
CA ALA A 78 -7.00 -2.39 -8.71
C ALA A 78 -8.29 -2.48 -7.88
N VAL A 79 -8.12 -2.65 -6.57
CA VAL A 79 -9.21 -2.59 -5.60
C VAL A 79 -8.75 -1.87 -4.35
N THR A 80 -9.67 -1.14 -3.70
CA THR A 80 -9.51 -0.76 -2.29
C THR A 80 -10.36 -1.68 -1.43
N TYR A 81 -9.92 -1.96 -0.20
CA TYR A 81 -10.69 -2.81 0.72
C TYR A 81 -10.42 -2.43 2.17
N THR A 82 -11.21 -3.00 3.08
CA THR A 82 -10.97 -2.94 4.53
C THR A 82 -10.93 -4.35 5.11
N LEU A 83 -10.22 -4.54 6.22
CA LEU A 83 -10.11 -5.86 6.87
C LEU A 83 -11.41 -6.28 7.57
N SER A 84 -12.27 -5.32 7.90
CA SER A 84 -13.61 -5.54 8.42
C SER A 84 -14.53 -4.40 8.00
N THR A 85 -15.84 -4.60 8.12
CA THR A 85 -16.85 -3.56 7.91
C THR A 85 -16.85 -2.47 8.99
N GLU A 86 -16.08 -2.67 10.06
CA GLU A 86 -15.95 -1.74 11.21
C GLU A 86 -14.61 -0.99 11.21
N ALA A 87 -13.80 -1.13 10.16
CA ALA A 87 -12.47 -0.52 10.10
C ALA A 87 -12.53 1.00 10.28
N THR A 88 -11.52 1.55 10.97
CA THR A 88 -11.40 3.00 11.19
C THR A 88 -11.02 3.71 9.89
N GLY A 89 -11.43 4.97 9.75
CA GLY A 89 -11.04 5.82 8.61
C GLY A 89 -9.56 6.26 8.61
N ASP A 90 -8.73 5.65 9.46
CA ASP A 90 -7.31 5.99 9.61
C ASP A 90 -6.39 5.07 8.79
N THR A 91 -6.91 3.96 8.27
CA THR A 91 -6.14 3.02 7.45
C THR A 91 -6.84 2.80 6.11
N CYS A 92 -6.07 2.74 5.02
CA CYS A 92 -6.56 2.25 3.74
C CYS A 92 -5.71 1.11 3.22
N PHE A 93 -6.37 0.14 2.57
CA PHE A 93 -5.71 -0.93 1.83
C PHE A 93 -6.03 -0.80 0.35
N LEU A 94 -5.02 -1.02 -0.48
CA LEU A 94 -5.13 -1.04 -1.93
C LEU A 94 -4.33 -2.21 -2.48
N ALA A 95 -4.98 -3.06 -3.28
CA ALA A 95 -4.29 -4.08 -4.06
C ALA A 95 -4.37 -3.72 -5.54
N MET A 96 -3.27 -3.87 -6.27
CA MET A 96 -3.21 -3.60 -7.70
C MET A 96 -2.37 -4.63 -8.45
N ASP A 97 -2.76 -4.87 -9.69
CA ASP A 97 -2.00 -5.71 -10.61
C ASP A 97 -0.70 -5.02 -11.05
N SER A 98 0.37 -5.78 -11.14
CA SER A 98 1.69 -5.27 -11.52
C SER A 98 2.49 -6.31 -12.33
N PRO A 99 3.57 -5.88 -13.01
CA PRO A 99 4.51 -6.78 -13.69
C PRO A 99 5.03 -7.94 -12.84
N VAL A 100 5.12 -7.76 -11.51
CA VAL A 100 5.70 -8.73 -10.56
C VAL A 100 4.64 -9.52 -9.77
N GLY A 101 3.36 -9.42 -10.14
CA GLY A 101 2.23 -9.99 -9.39
C GLY A 101 1.37 -8.91 -8.76
N VAL A 102 0.52 -9.28 -7.79
CA VAL A 102 -0.31 -8.29 -7.08
C VAL A 102 0.52 -7.61 -6.01
N LEU A 103 0.57 -6.27 -6.08
CA LEU A 103 1.09 -5.42 -5.02
C LEU A 103 -0.04 -5.04 -4.09
N ASP A 104 0.20 -5.18 -2.79
CA ASP A 104 -0.70 -4.77 -1.74
C ASP A 104 -0.06 -3.64 -0.94
N LEU A 105 -0.80 -2.56 -0.78
CA LEU A 105 -0.39 -1.34 -0.10
C LEU A 105 -1.32 -1.16 1.09
N GLN A 106 -0.74 -0.88 2.25
CA GLN A 106 -1.44 -0.37 3.41
C GLN A 106 -0.88 1.01 3.75
N LEU A 107 -1.78 1.97 3.98
CA LEU A 107 -1.42 3.31 4.42
C LEU A 107 -2.14 3.61 5.73
N ASP A 108 -1.38 3.82 6.79
CA ASP A 108 -1.87 4.24 8.10
C ASP A 108 -1.60 5.72 8.32
N ARG A 109 -2.64 6.44 8.77
CA ARG A 109 -2.57 7.83 9.23
C ARG A 109 -2.57 7.87 10.74
N ASN A 110 -1.73 8.72 11.32
CA ASN A 110 -1.91 9.12 12.71
C ASN A 110 -2.90 10.30 12.81
N PRO A 111 -4.14 10.11 13.30
CA PRO A 111 -5.17 11.16 13.28
C PRO A 111 -4.84 12.36 14.18
N VAL A 112 -3.88 12.23 15.10
CA VAL A 112 -3.44 13.33 15.97
C VAL A 112 -2.42 14.22 15.25
N ARG A 113 -1.75 13.72 14.20
CA ARG A 113 -0.56 14.36 13.61
C ARG A 113 -0.70 14.69 12.14
N ALA A 114 -1.65 14.06 11.46
CA ALA A 114 -1.93 14.28 10.05
C ALA A 114 -3.43 14.44 9.80
N SER A 115 -3.73 15.14 8.71
CA SER A 115 -5.07 15.28 8.15
C SER A 115 -5.09 14.72 6.73
N GLY A 116 -6.28 14.52 6.17
CA GLY A 116 -6.47 13.96 4.83
C GLY A 116 -6.83 12.47 4.86
N GLU A 117 -7.50 12.01 3.81
CA GLU A 117 -8.08 10.67 3.77
C GLU A 117 -7.06 9.64 3.26
N PRO A 118 -6.76 8.57 4.03
CA PRO A 118 -5.78 7.57 3.62
C PRO A 118 -6.08 6.94 2.26
N CYS A 119 -7.35 6.69 1.94
CA CYS A 119 -7.73 6.11 0.65
C CYS A 119 -7.56 7.04 -0.54
N ASP A 120 -7.53 8.35 -0.35
CA ASP A 120 -7.21 9.27 -1.44
C ASP A 120 -5.71 9.33 -1.66
N ARG A 121 -4.94 9.48 -0.57
CA ARG A 121 -3.47 9.52 -0.64
C ARG A 121 -2.86 8.21 -1.15
N ILE A 122 -3.41 7.04 -0.76
CA ILE A 122 -2.86 5.75 -1.21
C ILE A 122 -3.01 5.56 -2.72
N ARG A 123 -4.00 6.18 -3.37
CA ARG A 123 -4.17 6.13 -4.83
C ARG A 123 -3.07 6.90 -5.54
N GLU A 124 -2.69 8.07 -5.02
CA GLU A 124 -1.58 8.88 -5.55
C GLU A 124 -0.24 8.15 -5.40
N ILE A 125 -0.02 7.51 -4.24
CA ILE A 125 1.14 6.66 -3.96
C ILE A 125 1.17 5.49 -4.95
N ALA A 126 0.06 4.77 -5.09
CA ALA A 126 -0.06 3.62 -5.98
C ALA A 126 0.21 4.02 -7.45
N GLN A 127 -0.28 5.17 -7.89
CA GLN A 127 -0.01 5.69 -9.23
C GLN A 127 1.49 5.96 -9.43
N THR A 128 2.12 6.66 -8.49
CA THR A 128 3.57 6.93 -8.53
C THR A 128 4.39 5.64 -8.58
N LEU A 129 4.00 4.66 -7.75
CA LEU A 129 4.64 3.35 -7.72
C LEU A 129 4.50 2.63 -9.06
N GLN A 130 3.29 2.56 -9.61
CA GLN A 130 3.00 1.87 -10.87
C GLN A 130 3.79 2.47 -12.05
N GLU A 131 3.95 3.79 -12.09
CA GLU A 131 4.70 4.49 -13.13
C GLU A 131 6.21 4.20 -13.08
N ASP A 132 6.75 3.96 -11.88
CA ASP A 132 8.17 3.67 -11.65
C ASP A 132 8.51 2.16 -11.72
N LEU A 133 7.50 1.27 -11.71
CA LEU A 133 7.72 -0.16 -11.87
C LEU A 133 8.27 -0.50 -13.27
N PRO A 134 9.15 -1.52 -13.40
CA PRO A 134 9.66 -1.94 -14.69
C PRO A 134 8.51 -2.36 -15.61
N LYS A 135 8.42 -1.74 -16.79
CA LYS A 135 7.44 -2.13 -17.82
C LYS A 135 7.84 -3.49 -18.40
N LYS A 136 6.87 -4.38 -18.60
CA LYS A 136 7.05 -5.64 -19.35
C LYS A 136 7.29 -5.36 -20.83
#